data_AF-A0A1G8B7D8-F1
#
_entry.id   AF-A0A1G8B7D8-F1
#
_cell.length_a   1.000
_cell.length_b   1.000
_cell.length_c   1.000
_cell.angle_alpha   90.00
_cell.angle_beta   90.00
_cell.angle_gamma   90.00
#
_symmetry.space_group_name_H-M   'P 1'
#
loop_
_entity.id
_entity.type
_entity.pdbx_description
1 polymer ?
#
loop_
_entity_poly.entity_id
_entity_poly.type
_entity_poly.pdbx_seq_one_letter_code
_entity_poly.pdbx_strand_id
1 'polypeptide(L)'
;MGDLQILRWDNYINLFLEKTPVIAFAYFITQKDGDLNFKPEHREIEFYDLFELEINGTDKWIINVDIDYFFTKPDGQNPIRLYSDEFIHAFGRWLSKKEAAAAQITICLSPECCGGWLNAIKVANILGEHLDFHLS
;
A
#
# COMPACT_ATOMS: atom_id res chain seq x y z
N MET A 1 -24.81 -9.74 -28.62
CA MET A 1 -24.82 -8.95 -27.37
C MET A 1 -24.06 -7.68 -27.66
N GLY A 2 -24.62 -6.51 -27.32
CA GLY A 2 -23.88 -5.25 -27.45
C GLY A 2 -22.76 -5.16 -26.43
N ASP A 3 -21.83 -4.23 -26.65
CA ASP A 3 -20.74 -3.98 -25.71
C ASP A 3 -21.30 -3.51 -24.36
N LEU A 4 -20.80 -4.10 -23.27
CA LEU A 4 -21.13 -3.71 -21.91
C LEU A 4 -20.05 -2.76 -21.39
N GLN A 5 -20.47 -1.66 -20.78
CA GLN A 5 -19.58 -0.69 -20.14
C GLN A 5 -19.64 -0.88 -18.62
N ILE A 6 -18.49 -0.82 -17.95
CA ILE A 6 -18.36 -0.95 -16.49
C ILE A 6 -17.47 0.17 -15.94
N LEU A 7 -17.87 0.74 -14.80
CA LEU A 7 -17.05 1.63 -13.98
C LEU A 7 -16.80 0.91 -12.64
N ARG A 8 -15.53 0.72 -12.27
CA ARG A 8 -15.12 0.04 -11.03
C ARG A 8 -14.25 0.98 -10.20
N TRP A 9 -14.62 1.16 -8.93
CA TRP A 9 -13.84 1.87 -7.92
C TRP A 9 -13.28 0.81 -6.95
N ASP A 10 -12.09 0.31 -7.23
CA ASP A 10 -11.51 -0.84 -6.53
C ASP A 10 -10.00 -0.86 -6.68
N ASN A 11 -9.32 -1.71 -5.91
CA ASN A 11 -7.89 -1.90 -5.98
C ASN A 11 -7.46 -2.34 -7.39
N TYR A 12 -6.52 -1.61 -7.98
CA TYR A 12 -6.04 -1.86 -9.34
C TYR A 12 -5.29 -3.18 -9.47
N ILE A 13 -4.84 -3.80 -8.38
CA ILE A 13 -4.01 -5.00 -8.41
C ILE A 13 -4.71 -6.17 -9.12
N ASN A 14 -6.02 -6.31 -8.95
CA ASN A 14 -6.81 -7.35 -9.62
C ASN A 14 -6.83 -7.14 -11.14
N LEU A 15 -6.94 -5.89 -11.60
CA LEU A 15 -6.87 -5.54 -13.03
C LEU A 15 -5.45 -5.69 -13.58
N PHE A 16 -4.44 -5.38 -12.77
CA PHE A 16 -3.03 -5.59 -13.12
C PHE A 16 -2.74 -7.07 -13.35
N LEU A 17 -3.21 -7.94 -12.45
CA LEU A 17 -3.06 -9.39 -12.55
C LEU A 17 -3.75 -10.00 -13.77
N GLU A 18 -4.93 -9.51 -14.13
CA GLU A 18 -5.65 -9.97 -15.33
C GLU A 18 -4.83 -9.72 -16.61
N LYS A 19 -4.07 -8.62 -16.65
CA LYS A 19 -3.25 -8.24 -17.80
C LYS A 19 -1.82 -8.77 -17.73
N THR A 20 -1.32 -9.05 -16.52
CA THR A 20 0.09 -9.40 -16.27
C THR A 20 0.17 -10.56 -15.27
N PRO A 21 0.06 -11.82 -15.71
CA PRO A 21 0.03 -12.98 -14.83
C PRO A 21 1.44 -13.40 -14.34
N VAL A 22 2.27 -12.42 -13.96
CA VAL A 22 3.69 -12.64 -13.58
C VAL A 22 3.92 -12.62 -12.07
N ILE A 23 2.90 -12.31 -11.27
CA ILE A 23 3.04 -12.32 -9.81
C ILE A 23 3.01 -13.77 -9.32
N ALA A 24 4.16 -14.25 -8.85
CA ALA A 24 4.30 -15.60 -8.30
C ALA A 24 3.77 -15.69 -6.86
N PHE A 25 4.00 -14.65 -6.06
CA PHE A 25 3.63 -14.61 -4.64
C PHE A 25 3.35 -13.17 -4.19
N ALA A 26 2.46 -12.98 -3.21
CA ALA A 26 2.21 -11.68 -2.58
C ALA A 26 2.14 -11.73 -1.05
N TYR A 27 2.62 -10.66 -0.39
CA TYR A 27 2.35 -10.39 1.01
C TYR A 27 1.30 -9.29 1.13
N PHE A 28 0.28 -9.51 1.96
CA PHE A 28 -0.75 -8.52 2.27
C PHE A 28 -0.65 -8.06 3.72
N ILE A 29 -0.82 -6.76 3.93
CA ILE A 29 -0.87 -6.12 5.25
C ILE A 29 -2.12 -5.26 5.25
N THR A 30 -3.24 -5.85 5.65
CA THR A 30 -4.59 -5.29 5.42
C THR A 30 -5.40 -5.09 6.70
N GLN A 31 -4.79 -5.28 7.87
CA GLN A 31 -5.50 -5.30 9.17
C GLN A 31 -6.68 -6.28 9.20
N LYS A 32 -6.62 -7.38 8.42
CA LYS A 32 -7.68 -8.38 8.26
C LYS A 32 -8.96 -7.86 7.61
N ASP A 33 -8.88 -6.74 6.90
CA ASP A 33 -9.97 -6.11 6.14
C ASP A 33 -9.74 -6.15 4.61
N GLY A 34 -8.84 -7.02 4.15
CA GLY A 34 -8.51 -7.16 2.73
C GLY A 34 -9.46 -8.11 1.99
N ASP A 35 -9.66 -7.87 0.69
CA ASP A 35 -10.32 -8.84 -0.20
C ASP A 35 -9.33 -9.96 -0.57
N LEU A 36 -9.62 -11.18 -0.10
CA LEU A 36 -8.82 -12.38 -0.36
C LEU A 36 -9.06 -13.01 -1.73
N ASN A 37 -9.83 -12.38 -2.62
CA ASN A 37 -10.01 -12.82 -4.02
C ASN A 37 -8.75 -12.62 -4.90
N PHE A 38 -7.56 -12.71 -4.31
CA PHE A 38 -6.28 -12.69 -5.00
C PHE A 38 -5.90 -14.11 -5.44
N LYS A 39 -5.84 -14.33 -6.75
CA LYS A 39 -5.62 -15.66 -7.33
C LYS A 39 -4.20 -16.22 -7.10
N PRO A 40 -3.12 -15.45 -7.26
CA PRO A 40 -1.78 -15.97 -7.00
C PRO A 40 -1.60 -16.38 -5.54
N GLU A 41 -0.55 -17.16 -5.28
CA GLU A 41 -0.19 -17.53 -3.91
C GLU A 41 0.06 -16.26 -3.08
N HIS A 42 -0.46 -16.22 -1.87
CA HIS A 42 -0.31 -15.06 -1.01
C HIS A 42 -0.36 -15.41 0.47
N ARG A 43 0.15 -14.49 1.29
CA ARG A 43 0.10 -14.57 2.74
C ARG A 43 -0.25 -13.21 3.33
N GLU A 44 -1.20 -13.19 4.24
CA GLU A 44 -1.41 -12.03 5.11
C GLU A 44 -0.41 -12.07 6.27
N ILE A 45 0.20 -10.92 6.57
CA ILE A 45 1.14 -10.72 7.68
C ILE A 45 0.76 -9.46 8.45
N GLU A 46 1.27 -9.36 9.68
CA GLU A 46 1.11 -8.15 10.47
C GLU A 46 2.18 -7.11 10.07
N PHE A 47 1.89 -5.82 10.25
CA PHE A 47 2.82 -4.77 9.77
C PHE A 47 4.21 -4.89 10.39
N TYR A 48 4.29 -5.25 11.67
CA TYR A 48 5.58 -5.38 12.35
C TYR A 48 6.44 -6.52 11.79
N ASP A 49 5.82 -7.58 11.25
CA ASP A 49 6.54 -8.69 10.61
C ASP A 49 7.19 -8.25 9.28
N LEU A 50 6.72 -7.15 8.66
CA LEU A 50 7.28 -6.59 7.43
C LEU A 50 8.77 -6.25 7.57
N PHE A 51 9.18 -5.78 8.75
CA PHE A 51 10.56 -5.40 9.01
C PHE A 51 11.51 -6.60 9.01
N GLU A 52 10.99 -7.81 9.23
CA GLU A 52 11.73 -9.07 9.20
C GLU A 52 11.74 -9.71 7.81
N LEU A 53 10.91 -9.22 6.87
CA LEU A 53 10.89 -9.76 5.51
C LEU A 53 12.18 -9.43 4.76
N GLU A 54 12.85 -10.50 4.33
CA GLU A 54 13.96 -10.45 3.40
C GLU A 54 13.46 -10.20 1.98
N ILE A 55 13.14 -8.94 1.70
CA ILE A 55 12.96 -8.43 0.34
C ILE A 55 14.35 -8.10 -0.21
N ASN A 56 15.06 -9.11 -0.69
CA ASN A 56 16.38 -8.99 -1.32
C ASN A 56 16.58 -10.17 -2.28
N GLY A 57 17.46 -10.01 -3.28
CA GLY A 57 17.76 -11.07 -4.26
C GLY A 57 17.51 -10.67 -5.72
N THR A 58 17.33 -11.67 -6.58
CA THR A 58 17.13 -11.51 -8.03
C THR A 58 15.70 -11.15 -8.43
N ASP A 59 14.75 -11.37 -7.52
CA ASP A 59 13.34 -11.13 -7.77
C ASP A 59 13.01 -9.64 -7.73
N LYS A 60 12.07 -9.23 -8.59
CA LYS A 60 11.60 -7.85 -8.66
C LYS A 60 10.27 -7.71 -7.95
N TRP A 61 10.21 -6.76 -7.02
CA TRP A 61 9.05 -6.55 -6.17
C TRP A 61 8.19 -5.40 -6.66
N ILE A 62 6.86 -5.57 -6.60
CA ILE A 62 5.91 -4.47 -6.72
C ILE A 62 5.45 -4.16 -5.30
N ILE A 63 5.72 -2.94 -4.83
CA ILE A 63 5.34 -2.49 -3.48
C ILE A 63 4.22 -1.47 -3.65
N ASN A 64 3.01 -1.82 -3.19
CA ASN A 64 1.88 -0.91 -3.14
C ASN A 64 1.61 -0.48 -1.71
N VAL A 65 1.57 0.82 -1.47
CA VAL A 65 1.30 1.41 -0.15
C VAL A 65 0.04 2.25 -0.25
N ASP A 66 -1.05 1.76 0.35
CA ASP A 66 -2.26 2.55 0.56
C ASP A 66 -2.10 3.29 1.91
N ILE A 67 -2.05 4.61 1.89
CA ILE A 67 -1.74 5.38 3.10
C ILE A 67 -2.88 5.38 4.13
N ASP A 68 -4.09 4.99 3.72
CA ASP A 68 -5.22 4.83 4.61
C ASP A 68 -5.02 3.71 5.62
N TYR A 69 -4.11 2.77 5.35
CA TYR A 69 -3.64 1.79 6.33
C TYR A 69 -3.20 2.46 7.65
N PHE A 70 -2.64 3.67 7.59
CA PHE A 70 -2.20 4.39 8.79
C PHE A 70 -3.34 5.04 9.57
N PHE A 71 -4.59 4.80 9.17
CA PHE A 71 -5.80 5.35 9.74
C PHE A 71 -6.81 4.26 10.05
N THR A 72 -7.75 4.56 10.94
CA THR A 72 -8.91 3.72 11.25
C THR A 72 -10.15 4.58 11.42
N LYS A 73 -11.32 3.96 11.29
CA LYS A 73 -12.64 4.58 11.55
C LYS A 73 -13.40 3.71 12.55
N PRO A 74 -13.09 3.76 13.87
CA PRO A 74 -13.55 2.78 14.86
C PRO A 74 -15.08 2.71 15.01
N ASP A 75 -15.78 3.75 14.59
CA ASP A 75 -17.23 3.93 14.68
C ASP A 75 -17.83 4.49 13.36
N GLY A 76 -17.09 4.37 12.25
CA GLY A 76 -17.50 4.92 10.96
C GLY A 76 -17.47 6.46 10.89
N GLN A 77 -16.96 7.14 11.92
CA GLN A 77 -16.82 8.60 11.94
C GLN A 77 -15.50 9.05 11.29
N ASN A 78 -14.94 10.15 11.81
CA ASN A 78 -13.72 10.77 11.33
C ASN A 78 -12.53 9.81 11.45
N PRO A 79 -11.72 9.65 10.39
CA PRO A 79 -10.47 8.91 10.46
C PRO A 79 -9.56 9.34 11.60
N ILE A 80 -9.06 8.36 12.33
CA ILE A 80 -8.08 8.52 13.40
C ILE A 80 -6.79 7.86 12.95
N ARG A 81 -5.68 8.56 13.12
CA ARG A 81 -4.36 8.04 12.79
C ARG A 81 -3.93 6.97 13.81
N LEU A 82 -3.53 5.80 13.32
CA LEU A 82 -3.12 4.64 14.12
C LEU A 82 -1.65 4.68 14.56
N TYR A 83 -0.77 5.21 13.70
CA TYR A 83 0.68 5.12 13.90
C TYR A 83 1.33 6.50 14.01
N SER A 84 2.35 6.63 14.85
CA SER A 84 3.07 7.88 15.07
C SER A 84 3.94 8.30 13.86
N ASP A 85 4.44 9.54 13.84
CA ASP A 85 5.38 10.00 12.81
C ASP A 85 6.65 9.14 12.82
N GLU A 86 7.15 8.77 13.99
CA GLU A 86 8.35 7.94 14.16
C GLU A 86 8.20 6.55 13.53
N PHE A 87 7.02 5.93 13.67
CA PHE A 87 6.73 4.63 13.07
C PHE A 87 6.67 4.72 11.53
N ILE A 88 6.01 5.76 11.00
CA ILE A 88 5.92 5.95 9.55
C ILE A 88 7.30 6.27 8.97
N HIS A 89 8.16 7.04 9.67
CA HIS A 89 9.56 7.20 9.27
C HIS A 89 10.36 5.89 9.32
N ALA A 90 10.09 5.00 10.28
CA ALA A 90 10.73 3.68 10.31
C ALA A 90 10.36 2.84 9.08
N PHE A 91 9.09 2.88 8.69
CA PHE A 91 8.62 2.26 7.45
C PHE A 91 9.21 2.92 6.20
N GLY A 92 9.27 4.25 6.13
CA GLY A 92 9.94 4.98 5.03
C GLY A 92 11.41 4.59 4.87
N ARG A 93 12.16 4.50 5.98
CA ARG A 93 13.54 3.98 5.96
C ARG A 93 13.61 2.54 5.48
N TRP A 94 12.65 1.70 5.86
CA TRP A 94 12.59 0.34 5.35
C TRP A 94 12.35 0.32 3.83
N LEU A 95 11.40 1.12 3.31
CA LEU A 95 11.13 1.25 1.87
C LEU A 95 12.36 1.71 1.09
N SER A 96 13.07 2.75 1.56
CA SER A 96 14.27 3.27 0.89
C SER A 96 15.36 2.19 0.69
N LYS A 97 15.52 1.29 1.67
CA LYS A 97 16.47 0.16 1.57
C LYS A 97 16.04 -0.90 0.55
N LYS A 98 14.77 -0.91 0.14
CA LYS A 98 14.20 -1.88 -0.80
C LYS A 98 14.04 -1.33 -2.21
N GLU A 99 14.32 -0.05 -2.43
CA GLU A 99 14.14 0.61 -3.73
C GLU A 99 14.88 -0.10 -4.87
N ALA A 100 16.11 -0.57 -4.64
CA ALA A 100 16.88 -1.33 -5.64
C ALA A 100 16.27 -2.71 -6.00
N ALA A 101 15.54 -3.33 -5.06
CA ALA A 101 14.86 -4.61 -5.25
C ALA A 101 13.45 -4.42 -5.83
N ALA A 102 12.85 -3.24 -5.68
CA ALA A 102 11.56 -2.91 -6.25
C ALA A 102 11.67 -2.67 -7.77
N ALA A 103 10.74 -3.23 -8.54
CA ALA A 103 10.46 -2.77 -9.90
C ALA A 103 9.57 -1.53 -9.90
N GLN A 104 8.69 -1.41 -8.90
CA GLN A 104 7.79 -0.28 -8.74
C GLN A 104 7.44 -0.12 -7.26
N ILE A 105 7.44 1.14 -6.79
CA ILE A 105 6.81 1.54 -5.54
C ILE A 105 5.66 2.48 -5.89
N THR A 106 4.46 2.17 -5.43
CA THR A 106 3.27 3.00 -5.61
C THR A 106 2.78 3.46 -4.24
N ILE A 107 2.48 4.75 -4.11
CA ILE A 107 1.85 5.33 -2.92
C ILE A 107 0.49 5.86 -3.33
N CYS A 108 -0.57 5.20 -2.88
CA CYS A 108 -1.94 5.58 -3.14
C CYS A 108 -2.43 6.53 -2.05
N LEU A 109 -3.02 7.65 -2.45
CA LEU A 109 -3.63 8.62 -1.55
C LEU A 109 -5.14 8.41 -1.49
N SER A 110 -5.67 8.19 -0.29
CA SER A 110 -7.12 7.99 -0.05
C SER A 110 -7.61 9.06 0.96
N PRO A 111 -7.72 10.34 0.57
CA PRO A 111 -8.03 11.44 1.50
C PRO A 111 -9.33 11.24 2.30
N GLU A 112 -10.35 10.63 1.71
CA GLU A 112 -11.62 10.24 2.35
C GLU A 112 -11.46 9.20 3.47
N CYS A 113 -10.37 8.44 3.44
CA CYS A 113 -9.99 7.48 4.46
C CYS A 113 -8.97 8.04 5.46
N CYS A 114 -8.32 9.17 5.14
CA CYS A 114 -7.35 9.85 6.02
C CYS A 114 -7.91 11.06 6.78
N GLY A 115 -9.17 11.45 6.53
CA GLY A 115 -9.79 12.62 7.15
C GLY A 115 -9.48 13.93 6.41
N GLY A 116 -9.21 13.81 5.11
CA GLY A 116 -8.95 14.92 4.19
C GLY A 116 -7.55 14.87 3.57
N TRP A 117 -7.38 15.68 2.52
CA TRP A 117 -6.13 15.81 1.77
C TRP A 117 -4.93 16.20 2.63
N LEU A 118 -5.12 17.10 3.60
CA LEU A 118 -4.05 17.55 4.48
C LEU A 118 -3.38 16.37 5.21
N ASN A 119 -4.18 15.46 5.77
CA ASN A 119 -3.68 14.30 6.49
C ASN A 119 -3.03 13.28 5.55
N ALA A 120 -3.66 13.05 4.39
CA ALA A 120 -3.12 12.17 3.36
C ALA A 120 -1.74 12.64 2.87
N ILE A 121 -1.63 13.91 2.49
CA ILE A 121 -0.40 14.55 2.04
C ILE A 121 0.65 14.56 3.15
N LYS A 122 0.27 14.82 4.41
CA LYS A 122 1.20 14.78 5.54
C LYS A 122 1.88 13.42 5.66
N VAL A 123 1.11 12.32 5.63
CA VAL A 123 1.67 10.96 5.71
C VAL A 123 2.50 10.63 4.47
N ALA A 124 2.03 10.99 3.28
CA ALA A 124 2.78 10.78 2.05
C ALA A 124 4.13 11.52 2.05
N ASN A 125 4.18 12.75 2.56
CA ASN A 125 5.41 13.52 2.66
C ASN A 125 6.39 12.95 3.68
N ILE A 126 5.92 12.33 4.77
CA ILE A 126 6.79 11.58 5.70
C ILE A 126 7.49 10.42 4.98
N LEU A 127 6.79 9.73 4.07
CA LEU A 127 7.41 8.71 3.22
C LEU A 127 8.32 9.34 2.16
N GLY A 128 7.91 10.48 1.60
CA GLY A 128 8.65 11.26 0.61
C GLY A 128 10.03 11.73 1.08
N GLU A 129 10.20 12.00 2.37
CA GLU A 129 11.51 12.28 2.97
C GLU A 129 12.52 11.12 2.84
N HIS A 130 12.04 9.89 2.65
CA HIS A 130 12.89 8.69 2.48
C HIS A 130 12.93 8.18 1.04
N LEU A 131 12.05 8.68 0.17
CA LEU A 131 11.88 8.23 -1.22
C LEU A 131 12.06 9.37 -2.24
N ASP A 132 12.66 10.47 -1.79
CA ASP A 132 13.02 11.65 -2.60
C ASP A 132 11.85 12.26 -3.41
N PHE A 133 10.67 12.38 -2.79
CA PHE A 133 9.54 13.11 -3.37
C PHE A 133 8.84 14.01 -2.35
N HIS A 134 8.07 14.99 -2.85
CA HIS A 134 7.26 15.88 -2.02
C HIS A 134 5.98 16.28 -2.75
N LEU A 135 4.88 16.35 -2.01
CA LEU A 135 3.55 16.75 -2.48
C LEU A 135 3.17 18.08 -1.84
N SER A 136 2.68 19.01 -2.67
CA SER A 136 2.27 20.38 -2.31
C SER A 136 0.75 20.54 -2.26
#